data_AF-A0A2P7QL66-F1
#
_entry.id   AF-A0A2P7QL66-F1
#
_cell.length_a   1.000
_cell.length_b   1.000
_cell.length_c   1.000
_cell.angle_alpha   90.00
_cell.angle_beta   90.00
_cell.angle_gamma   90.00
#
_symmetry.space_group_name_H-M   'P 1'
#
loop_
_entity.id
_entity.type
_entity.pdbx_description
1 polymer ?
#
loop_
_entity_poly.entity_id
_entity_poly.type
_entity_poly.pdbx_seq_one_letter_code
_entity_poly.pdbx_strand_id
1 'polypeptide(L)'
;MNTLAWPPTATLPALRRRAELLALIRAFFAARDVLEVDTPTLAAAGVTDVHLDNFVTRFVGPGMARGLDLYLQTSPEFHMKRLLAAGSGPIYQICKAYRNEESGRLHNPEFTMLEWYRPGFDHHQLMDEMAELLQAVLDCDSPERLTYQQAFTTTLGICPLSASLDELRRAGLGLGADDLIAREEDRDTLLQLLFALGVEPRVGQAVPCFVYHFPASQAALARLSPQDPRVAERFEVYFKGIELANGFHELSDAAEQRRRFEQDNRLRRGRGLPERPVDEYLLAALEAGLPDCAGVALGVDRLIMLAQGAERLEQVIAFTVTRA
;
A
#
# COMPACT_ATOMS: atom_id res chain seq x y z
N MET A 1 -10.48 -23.45 33.66
CA MET A 1 -10.14 -23.91 32.30
C MET A 1 -10.37 -22.73 31.38
N ASN A 2 -9.30 -22.18 30.79
CA ASN A 2 -9.45 -21.13 29.79
C ASN A 2 -10.10 -21.78 28.56
N THR A 3 -11.38 -21.52 28.32
CA THR A 3 -12.10 -22.12 27.18
C THR A 3 -11.53 -21.54 25.89
N LEU A 4 -10.98 -22.40 25.04
CA LEU A 4 -10.51 -22.03 23.70
C LEU A 4 -11.65 -21.36 22.92
N ALA A 5 -11.42 -20.15 22.42
CA ALA A 5 -12.39 -19.39 21.65
C ALA A 5 -12.40 -19.87 20.19
N TRP A 6 -13.10 -20.97 19.93
CA TRP A 6 -13.28 -21.55 18.59
C TRP A 6 -14.21 -20.75 17.63
N PRO A 7 -15.17 -19.92 18.08
CA PRO A 7 -16.02 -19.17 17.14
C PRO A 7 -15.24 -18.09 16.37
N PRO A 8 -15.68 -17.71 15.16
CA PRO A 8 -15.08 -16.62 14.39
C PRO A 8 -15.13 -15.29 15.15
N THR A 9 -14.23 -14.36 14.80
CA THR A 9 -14.25 -12.99 15.32
C THR A 9 -15.35 -12.15 14.68
N ALA A 10 -15.56 -12.30 13.37
CA ALA A 10 -16.65 -11.65 12.66
C ALA A 10 -17.98 -12.40 12.82
N THR A 11 -19.09 -11.66 12.81
CA THR A 11 -20.43 -12.25 12.82
C THR A 11 -20.80 -12.82 11.44
N LEU A 12 -21.70 -13.80 11.38
CA LEU A 12 -22.18 -14.34 10.09
C LEU A 12 -22.80 -13.26 9.18
N PRO A 13 -23.62 -12.30 9.67
CA PRO A 13 -24.06 -11.17 8.86
C PRO A 13 -22.90 -10.36 8.26
N ALA A 14 -21.85 -10.09 9.04
CA ALA A 14 -20.68 -9.35 8.55
C ALA A 14 -19.92 -10.12 7.46
N LEU A 15 -19.83 -11.45 7.57
CA LEU A 15 -19.22 -12.31 6.56
C LEU A 15 -20.06 -12.40 5.27
N ARG A 16 -21.40 -12.40 5.39
CA ARG A 16 -22.28 -12.31 4.21
C ARG A 16 -22.10 -10.99 3.48
N ARG A 17 -22.08 -9.88 4.22
CA ARG A 17 -21.85 -8.55 3.64
C ARG A 17 -20.47 -8.45 2.98
N ARG A 18 -19.43 -9.03 3.60
CA ARG A 18 -18.11 -9.16 2.99
C ARG A 18 -18.18 -9.87 1.62
N ALA A 19 -18.90 -11.00 1.54
CA ALA A 19 -19.03 -11.75 0.30
C ALA A 19 -19.75 -10.95 -0.81
N GLU A 20 -20.82 -10.22 -0.46
CA GLU A 20 -21.52 -9.31 -1.37
C GLU A 20 -20.60 -8.21 -1.92
N LEU A 21 -19.83 -7.57 -1.05
CA LEU A 21 -18.90 -6.50 -1.44
C LEU A 21 -17.77 -7.03 -2.32
N LEU A 22 -17.23 -8.23 -2.03
CA LEU A 22 -16.26 -8.88 -2.91
C LEU A 22 -16.84 -9.22 -4.29
N ALA A 23 -18.11 -9.63 -4.36
CA ALA A 23 -18.78 -9.87 -5.63
C ALA A 23 -18.99 -8.56 -6.42
N LEU A 24 -19.34 -7.47 -5.73
CA LEU A 24 -19.47 -6.14 -6.33
C LEU A 24 -18.12 -5.67 -6.93
N ILE A 25 -17.02 -5.80 -6.17
CA ILE A 25 -15.68 -5.44 -6.66
C ILE A 25 -15.33 -6.22 -7.93
N ARG A 26 -15.56 -7.54 -7.96
CA ARG A 26 -15.32 -8.34 -9.18
C ARG A 26 -16.19 -7.89 -10.35
N ALA A 27 -17.47 -7.60 -10.10
CA ALA A 27 -18.38 -7.11 -11.13
C ALA A 27 -17.95 -5.74 -11.68
N PHE A 28 -17.41 -4.86 -10.83
CA PHE A 28 -16.89 -3.55 -11.24
C PHE A 28 -15.76 -3.67 -12.27
N PHE A 29 -14.80 -4.58 -12.02
CA PHE A 29 -13.69 -4.83 -12.93
C PHE A 29 -14.09 -5.62 -14.17
N ALA A 30 -14.97 -6.62 -14.03
CA ALA A 30 -15.51 -7.39 -15.16
C ALA A 30 -16.25 -6.49 -16.16
N ALA A 31 -16.99 -5.49 -15.68
CA ALA A 31 -17.68 -4.51 -16.54
C ALA A 31 -16.73 -3.58 -17.31
N ARG A 32 -15.45 -3.55 -16.96
CA ARG A 32 -14.40 -2.71 -17.57
C ARG A 32 -13.31 -3.53 -18.26
N ASP A 33 -13.61 -4.80 -18.55
CA ASP A 33 -12.71 -5.76 -19.21
C ASP A 33 -11.31 -5.82 -18.56
N VAL A 34 -11.25 -5.77 -17.23
CA VAL A 34 -10.02 -5.99 -16.47
C VAL A 34 -9.92 -7.44 -16.06
N LEU A 35 -8.85 -8.10 -16.46
CA LEU A 35 -8.66 -9.53 -16.23
C LEU A 35 -8.32 -9.81 -14.76
N GLU A 36 -9.10 -10.66 -14.08
CA GLU A 36 -8.71 -11.21 -12.78
C GLU A 36 -7.56 -12.20 -12.98
N VAL A 37 -6.46 -11.99 -12.28
CA VAL A 37 -5.30 -12.89 -12.29
C VAL A 37 -5.05 -13.46 -10.90
N ASP A 38 -4.36 -14.60 -10.84
CA ASP A 38 -3.92 -15.22 -9.59
C ASP A 38 -2.42 -15.46 -9.65
N THR A 39 -1.67 -14.72 -8.83
CA THR A 39 -0.21 -14.77 -8.75
C THR A 39 0.25 -15.50 -7.48
N PRO A 40 1.43 -16.15 -7.49
CA PRO A 40 1.90 -16.95 -6.36
C PRO A 40 2.03 -16.16 -5.06
N THR A 41 1.53 -16.73 -3.96
CA THR A 41 1.76 -16.19 -2.61
C THR A 41 3.22 -16.33 -2.13
N LEU A 42 3.91 -17.36 -2.60
CA LEU A 42 5.30 -17.64 -2.26
C LEU A 42 6.21 -17.15 -3.39
N ALA A 43 7.16 -16.29 -3.05
CA ALA A 43 8.09 -15.68 -3.98
C ALA A 43 9.54 -16.08 -3.65
N ALA A 44 10.41 -16.05 -4.67
CA ALA A 44 11.84 -16.27 -4.50
C ALA A 44 12.56 -15.10 -3.78
N ALA A 45 11.95 -13.92 -3.81
CA ALA A 45 12.40 -12.72 -3.11
C ALA A 45 11.21 -12.02 -2.45
N GLY A 46 11.46 -11.33 -1.35
CA GLY A 46 10.52 -10.39 -0.75
C GLY A 46 10.85 -8.95 -1.15
N VAL A 47 10.09 -7.98 -0.65
CA VAL A 47 10.40 -6.56 -0.86
C VAL A 47 11.62 -6.13 -0.03
N THR A 48 12.39 -5.18 -0.54
CA THR A 48 13.52 -4.56 0.17
C THR A 48 13.09 -3.41 1.08
N ASP A 49 11.89 -2.85 0.89
CA ASP A 49 11.36 -1.69 1.63
C ASP A 49 11.66 -1.79 3.14
N VAL A 50 12.37 -0.79 3.67
CA VAL A 50 12.89 -0.77 5.04
C VAL A 50 11.78 -0.78 6.11
N HIS A 51 10.56 -0.39 5.76
CA HIS A 51 9.42 -0.35 6.66
C HIS A 51 8.59 -1.63 6.63
N LEU A 52 8.83 -2.52 5.65
CA LEU A 52 8.13 -3.80 5.52
C LEU A 52 9.02 -4.96 5.97
N ASP A 53 8.39 -5.92 6.65
CA ASP A 53 9.01 -7.19 6.99
C ASP A 53 8.27 -8.38 6.37
N ASN A 54 9.05 -9.26 5.74
CA ASN A 54 8.52 -10.42 5.01
C ASN A 54 8.50 -11.62 5.96
N PHE A 55 7.41 -12.38 5.97
CA PHE A 55 7.45 -13.74 6.50
C PHE A 55 8.32 -14.61 5.59
N VAL A 56 9.13 -15.48 6.21
CA VAL A 56 10.03 -16.40 5.51
C VAL A 56 9.61 -17.83 5.84
N THR A 57 9.59 -18.68 4.82
CA THR A 57 9.38 -20.13 4.95
C THR A 57 10.41 -20.88 4.12
N ARG A 58 10.44 -22.21 4.24
CA ARG A 58 11.41 -23.07 3.55
C ARG A 58 10.70 -24.16 2.78
N PHE A 59 10.88 -24.18 1.47
CA PHE A 59 10.40 -25.24 0.60
C PHE A 59 11.43 -26.36 0.51
N VAL A 60 11.01 -27.60 0.79
CA VAL A 60 11.84 -28.80 0.62
C VAL A 60 11.11 -29.74 -0.34
N GLY A 61 11.78 -30.13 -1.42
CA GLY A 61 11.19 -30.97 -2.45
C GLY A 61 12.24 -31.79 -3.21
N PRO A 62 11.82 -32.69 -4.12
CA PRO A 62 12.73 -33.44 -4.98
C PRO A 62 13.68 -32.49 -5.73
N GLY A 63 14.99 -32.78 -5.69
CA GLY A 63 16.02 -31.90 -6.28
C GLY A 63 16.39 -30.67 -5.44
N MET A 64 15.60 -30.34 -4.40
CA MET A 64 15.82 -29.23 -3.47
C MET A 64 16.00 -29.73 -2.04
N ALA A 65 16.81 -30.79 -1.87
CA ALA A 65 17.01 -31.44 -0.56
C ALA A 65 17.65 -30.52 0.50
N ARG A 66 18.38 -29.48 0.06
CA ARG A 66 18.93 -28.44 0.96
C ARG A 66 17.89 -27.38 1.35
N GLY A 67 16.69 -27.46 0.80
CA GLY A 67 15.63 -26.46 0.96
C GLY A 67 15.91 -25.16 0.20
N LEU A 68 14.84 -24.47 -0.16
CA LEU A 68 14.84 -23.14 -0.78
C LEU A 68 14.06 -22.19 0.13
N ASP A 69 14.67 -21.09 0.53
CA ASP A 69 13.96 -20.05 1.26
C ASP A 69 12.97 -19.36 0.31
N LEU A 70 11.74 -19.22 0.78
CA LEU A 70 10.66 -18.53 0.08
C LEU A 70 10.06 -17.47 1.00
N TYR A 71 9.57 -16.41 0.38
CA TYR A 71 9.00 -15.26 1.08
C TYR A 71 7.50 -15.21 0.80
N LEU A 72 6.69 -14.99 1.83
CA LEU A 72 5.29 -14.67 1.62
C LEU A 72 5.21 -13.22 1.11
N GLN A 73 4.49 -13.01 0.01
CA GLN A 73 4.41 -11.71 -0.63
C GLN A 73 3.69 -10.67 0.24
N THR A 74 4.29 -9.48 0.35
CA THR A 74 3.67 -8.31 1.01
C THR A 74 2.68 -7.58 0.09
N SER A 75 2.77 -7.84 -1.22
CA SER A 75 1.92 -7.39 -2.33
C SER A 75 2.13 -8.30 -3.55
N PRO A 76 1.13 -8.53 -4.42
CA PRO A 76 1.32 -9.22 -5.71
C PRO A 76 2.08 -8.41 -6.78
N GLU A 77 2.40 -7.14 -6.51
CA GLU A 77 3.04 -6.17 -7.42
C GLU A 77 4.12 -6.77 -8.35
N PHE A 78 5.13 -7.45 -7.81
CA PHE A 78 6.25 -7.92 -8.64
C PHE A 78 5.80 -8.95 -9.68
N HIS A 79 4.88 -9.85 -9.30
CA HIS A 79 4.31 -10.83 -10.23
C HIS A 79 3.39 -10.17 -11.25
N MET A 80 2.59 -9.18 -10.83
CA MET A 80 1.69 -8.45 -11.72
C MET A 80 2.47 -7.60 -12.74
N LYS A 81 3.56 -6.93 -12.34
CA LYS A 81 4.48 -6.23 -13.25
C LYS A 81 5.10 -7.16 -14.29
N ARG A 82 5.43 -8.39 -13.89
CA ARG A 82 5.92 -9.42 -14.83
C ARG A 82 4.83 -9.86 -15.82
N LEU A 83 3.57 -9.94 -15.40
CA LEU A 83 2.44 -10.18 -16.31
C LEU A 83 2.23 -9.02 -17.29
N LEU A 84 2.35 -7.77 -16.83
CA LEU A 84 2.26 -6.58 -17.68
C LEU A 84 3.36 -6.57 -18.75
N ALA A 85 4.61 -6.82 -18.36
CA ALA A 85 5.72 -6.95 -19.30
C ALA A 85 5.53 -8.12 -20.29
N ALA A 86 4.81 -9.17 -19.88
CA ALA A 86 4.42 -10.29 -20.76
C ALA A 86 3.18 -9.97 -21.63
N GLY A 87 2.63 -8.75 -21.57
CA GLY A 87 1.54 -8.32 -22.43
C GLY A 87 0.14 -8.70 -21.94
N SER A 88 -0.07 -8.87 -20.63
CA SER A 88 -1.38 -9.23 -20.06
C SER A 88 -2.51 -8.24 -20.36
N GLY A 89 -2.18 -6.97 -20.61
CA GLY A 89 -3.15 -5.88 -20.63
C GLY A 89 -3.62 -5.50 -19.22
N PRO A 90 -4.79 -4.84 -19.08
CA PRO A 90 -5.36 -4.46 -17.79
C PRO A 90 -5.66 -5.68 -16.92
N ILE A 91 -5.14 -5.70 -15.69
CA ILE A 91 -5.28 -6.82 -14.76
C ILE A 91 -5.63 -6.34 -13.35
N TYR A 92 -6.38 -7.15 -12.60
CA TYR A 92 -6.61 -6.99 -11.16
C TYR A 92 -6.44 -8.32 -10.43
N GLN A 93 -6.18 -8.26 -9.13
CA GLN A 93 -6.11 -9.44 -8.27
C GLN A 93 -6.71 -9.12 -6.91
N ILE A 94 -7.54 -10.03 -6.38
CA ILE A 94 -7.95 -10.05 -4.97
C ILE A 94 -7.23 -11.22 -4.31
N CYS A 95 -6.21 -10.94 -3.50
CA CYS A 95 -5.38 -11.98 -2.88
C CYS A 95 -5.09 -11.72 -1.40
N LYS A 96 -4.45 -12.70 -0.77
CA LYS A 96 -3.83 -12.51 0.54
C LYS A 96 -2.45 -11.86 0.38
N ALA A 97 -2.20 -10.86 1.21
CA ALA A 97 -0.90 -10.25 1.44
C ALA A 97 -0.47 -10.52 2.88
N TYR A 98 0.83 -10.62 3.10
CA TYR A 98 1.40 -11.04 4.38
C TYR A 98 2.48 -10.06 4.80
N ARG A 99 2.36 -9.50 6.01
CA ARG A 99 3.34 -8.56 6.58
C ARG A 99 3.64 -8.98 8.01
N ASN A 100 4.91 -9.21 8.30
CA ASN A 100 5.38 -9.63 9.63
C ASN A 100 5.49 -8.41 10.56
N GLU A 101 4.35 -7.76 10.78
CA GLU A 101 4.19 -6.51 11.52
C GLU A 101 3.20 -6.72 12.67
N GLU A 102 2.80 -5.62 13.31
CA GLU A 102 1.88 -5.66 14.44
C GLU A 102 0.46 -6.11 14.03
N SER A 103 -0.20 -6.81 14.94
CA SER A 103 -1.65 -7.03 14.88
C SER A 103 -2.34 -5.98 15.73
N GLY A 104 -3.28 -5.24 15.15
CA GLY A 104 -3.92 -4.12 15.82
C GLY A 104 -5.34 -3.85 15.31
N ARG A 105 -5.85 -2.65 15.59
CA ARG A 105 -7.19 -2.24 15.16
C ARG A 105 -7.37 -2.30 13.64
N LEU A 106 -6.33 -1.88 12.90
CA LEU A 106 -6.32 -1.69 11.45
C LEU A 106 -5.33 -2.62 10.72
N HIS A 107 -4.71 -3.56 11.44
CA HIS A 107 -3.65 -4.42 10.93
C HIS A 107 -3.87 -5.87 11.39
N ASN A 108 -3.69 -6.82 10.48
CA ASN A 108 -3.63 -8.24 10.76
C ASN A 108 -2.47 -8.83 9.91
N PRO A 109 -1.66 -9.77 10.42
CA PRO A 109 -0.45 -10.25 9.72
C PRO A 109 -0.71 -10.83 8.32
N GLU A 110 -1.92 -11.35 8.10
CA GLU A 110 -2.46 -11.63 6.76
C GLU A 110 -3.72 -10.79 6.50
N PHE A 111 -3.84 -10.19 5.33
CA PHE A 111 -4.99 -9.38 4.99
C PHE A 111 -5.33 -9.54 3.50
N THR A 112 -6.54 -9.15 3.13
CA THR A 112 -7.00 -9.20 1.74
C THR A 112 -6.68 -7.88 1.05
N MET A 113 -5.95 -7.98 -0.05
CA MET A 113 -5.58 -6.86 -0.90
C MET A 113 -6.33 -6.96 -2.22
N LEU A 114 -6.72 -5.81 -2.75
CA LEU A 114 -7.16 -5.63 -4.12
C LEU A 114 -6.07 -4.80 -4.80
N GLU A 115 -5.40 -5.37 -5.79
CA GLU A 115 -4.37 -4.65 -6.55
C GLU A 115 -4.70 -4.72 -8.03
N TRP A 116 -4.53 -3.61 -8.76
CA TRP A 116 -4.80 -3.59 -10.20
C TRP A 116 -3.92 -2.60 -10.94
N TYR A 117 -3.76 -2.85 -12.24
CA TYR A 117 -2.90 -2.08 -13.13
C TYR A 117 -3.61 -1.76 -14.44
N ARG A 118 -3.38 -0.53 -14.92
CA ARG A 118 -4.00 0.03 -16.13
C ARG A 118 -2.91 0.51 -17.10
N PRO A 119 -2.57 -0.28 -18.15
CA PRO A 119 -1.75 0.20 -19.26
C PRO A 119 -2.38 1.42 -19.93
N GLY A 120 -1.57 2.45 -20.17
CA GLY A 120 -1.98 3.71 -20.78
C GLY A 120 -2.70 4.69 -19.85
N PHE A 121 -2.88 4.35 -18.57
CA PHE A 121 -3.38 5.31 -17.57
C PHE A 121 -2.21 6.04 -16.92
N ASP A 122 -2.41 7.34 -16.66
CA ASP A 122 -1.69 8.05 -15.61
C ASP A 122 -2.34 7.86 -14.23
N HIS A 123 -1.68 8.37 -13.19
CA HIS A 123 -2.18 8.28 -11.82
C HIS A 123 -3.48 9.08 -11.58
N HIS A 124 -3.80 10.10 -12.37
CA HIS A 124 -5.07 10.84 -12.25
C HIS A 124 -6.26 10.02 -12.78
N GLN A 125 -6.08 9.39 -13.93
CA GLN A 125 -7.08 8.48 -14.51
C GLN A 125 -7.31 7.27 -13.59
N LEU A 126 -6.26 6.76 -12.95
CA LEU A 126 -6.39 5.70 -11.96
C LEU A 126 -7.14 6.16 -10.70
N MET A 127 -6.90 7.40 -10.23
CA MET A 127 -7.69 7.99 -9.13
C MET A 127 -9.17 8.19 -9.52
N ASP A 128 -9.48 8.49 -10.79
CA ASP A 128 -10.87 8.61 -11.27
C ASP A 128 -11.59 7.25 -11.20
N GLU A 129 -10.95 6.19 -11.69
CA GLU A 129 -11.50 4.83 -11.60
C GLU A 129 -11.65 4.37 -10.14
N MET A 130 -10.66 4.67 -9.30
CA MET A 130 -10.74 4.35 -7.88
C MET A 130 -11.87 5.12 -7.19
N ALA A 131 -12.13 6.37 -7.57
CA ALA A 131 -13.26 7.13 -7.05
C ALA A 131 -14.59 6.44 -7.34
N GLU A 132 -14.80 5.97 -8.57
CA GLU A 132 -16.01 5.22 -8.93
C GLU A 132 -16.17 3.93 -8.11
N LEU A 133 -15.07 3.20 -7.87
CA LEU A 133 -15.07 2.00 -7.04
C LEU A 133 -15.44 2.33 -5.58
N LEU A 134 -14.82 3.37 -5.01
CA LEU A 134 -15.08 3.81 -3.64
C LEU A 134 -16.53 4.22 -3.46
N GLN A 135 -17.09 5.01 -4.39
CA GLN A 135 -18.50 5.40 -4.36
C GLN A 135 -19.42 4.18 -4.42
N ALA A 136 -19.13 3.20 -5.27
CA ALA A 136 -19.94 1.98 -5.40
C ALA A 136 -19.90 1.09 -4.15
N VAL A 137 -18.77 1.02 -3.45
CA VAL A 137 -18.59 0.15 -2.27
C VAL A 137 -19.02 0.84 -0.97
N LEU A 138 -18.69 2.12 -0.81
CA LEU A 138 -18.91 2.90 0.41
C LEU A 138 -20.23 3.67 0.42
N ASP A 139 -20.93 3.76 -0.72
CA ASP A 139 -22.14 4.58 -0.89
C ASP A 139 -21.88 6.04 -0.44
N CYS A 140 -20.78 6.61 -0.93
CA CYS A 140 -20.34 7.96 -0.58
C CYS A 140 -20.39 8.92 -1.78
N ASP A 141 -20.31 10.21 -1.50
CA ASP A 141 -20.12 11.24 -2.54
C ASP A 141 -18.72 11.14 -3.18
N SER A 142 -18.52 11.93 -4.23
CA SER A 142 -17.26 11.96 -4.97
C SER A 142 -16.07 12.33 -4.06
N PRO A 143 -14.98 11.55 -4.08
CA PRO A 143 -13.78 11.85 -3.31
C PRO A 143 -13.15 13.21 -3.64
N GLU A 144 -12.57 13.83 -2.62
CA GLU A 144 -11.75 15.04 -2.76
C GLU A 144 -10.32 14.70 -3.21
N ARG A 145 -9.61 15.70 -3.74
CA ARG A 145 -8.18 15.59 -4.12
C ARG A 145 -7.38 16.76 -3.58
N LEU A 146 -6.27 16.45 -2.93
CA LEU A 146 -5.29 17.42 -2.45
C LEU A 146 -3.89 16.99 -2.88
N THR A 147 -3.03 17.93 -3.25
CA THR A 147 -1.59 17.61 -3.29
C THR A 147 -1.08 17.43 -1.86
N TYR A 148 -0.01 16.66 -1.69
CA TYR A 148 0.69 16.52 -0.41
C TYR A 148 1.06 17.89 0.17
N GLN A 149 1.52 18.80 -0.70
CA GLN A 149 1.80 20.19 -0.33
C GLN A 149 0.56 20.93 0.19
N GLN A 150 -0.57 20.85 -0.51
CA GLN A 150 -1.84 21.48 -0.09
C GLN A 150 -2.35 20.89 1.22
N ALA A 151 -2.24 19.58 1.40
CA ALA A 151 -2.65 18.89 2.62
C ALA A 151 -1.87 19.41 3.84
N PHE A 152 -0.54 19.51 3.74
CA PHE A 152 0.30 20.12 4.78
C PHE A 152 0.03 21.61 4.99
N THR A 153 -0.11 22.38 3.92
CA THR A 153 -0.33 23.84 4.03
C THR A 153 -1.65 24.14 4.72
N THR A 154 -2.70 23.37 4.40
CA THR A 154 -4.04 23.56 4.98
C THR A 154 -4.13 23.09 6.44
N THR A 155 -3.45 22.00 6.79
CA THR A 155 -3.58 21.39 8.12
C THR A 155 -2.52 21.82 9.13
N LEU A 156 -1.28 22.09 8.67
CA LEU A 156 -0.12 22.40 9.50
C LEU A 156 0.47 23.79 9.20
N GLY A 157 -0.05 24.51 8.22
CA GLY A 157 0.39 25.87 7.89
C GLY A 157 1.80 25.96 7.29
N ILE A 158 2.35 24.85 6.81
CA ILE A 158 3.72 24.76 6.28
C ILE A 158 3.77 24.12 4.90
N CYS A 159 4.80 24.50 4.12
CA CYS A 159 5.10 23.87 2.84
C CYS A 159 6.11 22.71 3.04
N PRO A 160 5.73 21.44 2.84
CA PRO A 160 6.60 20.30 3.11
C PRO A 160 7.75 20.18 2.11
N LEU A 161 7.62 20.80 0.93
CA LEU A 161 8.62 20.74 -0.14
C LEU A 161 9.77 21.76 0.04
N SER A 162 9.60 22.75 0.92
CA SER A 162 10.60 23.83 1.10
C SER A 162 10.94 24.12 2.56
N ALA A 163 10.10 23.71 3.53
CA ALA A 163 10.36 23.94 4.94
C ALA A 163 11.68 23.29 5.39
N SER A 164 12.44 23.98 6.22
CA SER A 164 13.59 23.46 6.96
C SER A 164 13.18 22.44 8.03
N LEU A 165 14.13 21.62 8.52
CA LEU A 165 13.85 20.67 9.62
C LEU A 165 13.29 21.38 10.86
N ASP A 166 13.78 22.56 11.19
CA ASP A 166 13.29 23.32 12.37
C ASP A 166 11.88 23.89 12.15
N GLU A 167 11.50 24.21 10.92
CA GLU A 167 10.11 24.57 10.59
C GLU A 167 9.19 23.35 10.67
N LEU A 168 9.63 22.19 10.17
CA LEU A 168 8.89 20.94 10.29
C LEU A 168 8.67 20.55 11.77
N ARG A 169 9.72 20.60 12.60
CA ARG A 169 9.63 20.33 14.04
C ARG A 169 8.65 21.26 14.74
N ARG A 170 8.71 22.56 14.44
CA ARG A 170 7.78 23.55 15.02
C ARG A 170 6.34 23.29 14.61
N ALA A 171 6.09 22.89 13.37
CA ALA A 171 4.75 22.55 12.90
C ALA A 171 4.19 21.28 13.56
N GLY A 172 5.07 20.41 14.06
CA GLY A 172 4.71 19.19 14.77
C GLY A 172 4.37 19.36 16.25
N LEU A 173 4.65 20.52 16.84
CA LEU A 173 4.42 20.75 18.27
C LEU A 173 2.94 20.60 18.63
N GLY A 174 2.66 19.81 19.66
CA GLY A 174 1.31 19.56 20.15
C GLY A 174 0.54 18.47 19.38
N LEU A 175 1.18 17.77 18.44
CA LEU A 175 0.59 16.61 17.76
C LEU A 175 0.66 15.30 18.58
N GLY A 176 1.24 15.33 19.79
CA GLY A 176 1.27 14.19 20.71
C GLY A 176 2.51 13.30 20.62
N ALA A 177 3.54 13.72 19.86
CA ALA A 177 4.81 13.01 19.72
C ALA A 177 6.02 13.96 19.78
N ASP A 178 5.93 15.02 20.60
CA ASP A 178 6.89 16.14 20.61
C ASP A 178 8.35 15.69 20.78
N ASP A 179 8.61 14.72 21.67
CA ASP A 179 9.95 14.19 21.91
C ASP A 179 10.53 13.44 20.71
N LEU A 180 9.68 12.69 19.97
CA LEU A 180 10.09 11.98 18.76
C LEU A 180 10.36 12.97 17.62
N ILE A 181 9.44 13.91 17.42
CA ILE A 181 9.54 14.99 16.43
C ILE A 181 10.81 15.81 16.64
N ALA A 182 11.12 16.16 17.89
CA ALA A 182 12.29 16.98 18.23
C ALA A 182 13.63 16.27 17.95
N ARG A 183 13.67 14.94 18.07
CA ARG A 183 14.89 14.13 17.92
C ARG A 183 15.09 13.58 16.52
N GLU A 184 14.06 13.58 15.68
CA GLU A 184 14.17 13.07 14.32
C GLU A 184 15.08 13.97 13.48
N GLU A 185 16.03 13.34 12.78
CA GLU A 185 17.02 14.00 11.94
C GLU A 185 16.80 13.71 10.44
N ASP A 186 16.11 12.62 10.13
CA ASP A 186 15.72 12.27 8.78
C ASP A 186 14.47 13.06 8.35
N ARG A 187 14.60 13.78 7.23
CA ARG A 187 13.53 14.64 6.73
C ARG A 187 12.27 13.84 6.39
N ASP A 188 12.43 12.68 5.76
CA ASP A 188 11.28 11.88 5.30
C ASP A 188 10.55 11.24 6.46
N THR A 189 11.27 10.71 7.43
CA THR A 189 10.70 10.16 8.66
C THR A 189 9.93 11.23 9.43
N LEU A 190 10.48 12.45 9.51
CA LEU A 190 9.77 13.59 10.12
C LEU A 190 8.51 13.97 9.33
N LEU A 191 8.59 14.03 8.00
CA LEU A 191 7.43 14.31 7.15
C LEU A 191 6.34 13.23 7.29
N GLN A 192 6.71 11.96 7.31
CA GLN A 192 5.79 10.84 7.54
C GLN A 192 5.11 10.96 8.91
N LEU A 193 5.87 11.27 9.96
CA LEU A 193 5.33 11.47 11.31
C LEU A 193 4.34 12.64 11.38
N LEU A 194 4.68 13.78 10.76
CA LEU A 194 3.80 14.94 10.69
C LEU A 194 2.55 14.67 9.85
N PHE A 195 2.69 13.90 8.77
CA PHE A 195 1.57 13.51 7.94
C PHE A 195 0.61 12.61 8.73
N ALA A 196 1.12 11.56 9.38
CA ALA A 196 0.33 10.62 10.16
C ALA A 196 -0.39 11.27 11.36
N LEU A 197 0.27 12.20 12.06
CA LEU A 197 -0.31 12.82 13.26
C LEU A 197 -1.10 14.10 12.96
N GLY A 198 -0.75 14.79 11.88
CA GLY A 198 -1.26 16.12 11.56
C GLY A 198 -2.20 16.18 10.36
N VAL A 199 -1.95 15.38 9.33
CA VAL A 199 -2.70 15.44 8.07
C VAL A 199 -3.78 14.36 8.03
N GLU A 200 -3.41 13.09 8.20
CA GLU A 200 -4.33 11.94 8.12
C GLU A 200 -5.58 12.08 8.99
N PRO A 201 -5.51 12.55 10.25
CA PRO A 201 -6.70 12.68 11.09
C PRO A 201 -7.65 13.79 10.66
N ARG A 202 -7.25 14.66 9.74
CA ARG A 202 -7.99 15.86 9.33
C ARG A 202 -8.55 15.77 7.91
N VAL A 203 -7.94 14.95 7.05
CA VAL A 203 -8.44 14.71 5.70
C VAL A 203 -9.47 13.58 5.67
N GLY A 204 -10.28 13.54 4.62
CA GLY A 204 -11.15 12.39 4.34
C GLY A 204 -12.26 12.16 5.37
N GLN A 205 -12.77 13.20 6.04
CA GLN A 205 -13.74 13.05 7.13
C GLN A 205 -15.19 12.87 6.63
N ALA A 206 -15.58 13.68 5.64
CA ALA A 206 -16.93 13.63 5.05
C ALA A 206 -17.00 12.65 3.86
N VAL A 207 -16.02 12.74 2.96
CA VAL A 207 -15.84 11.88 1.78
C VAL A 207 -14.40 11.36 1.74
N PRO A 208 -14.08 10.29 1.00
CA PRO A 208 -12.68 9.90 0.81
C PRO A 208 -11.85 11.05 0.24
N CYS A 209 -10.59 11.13 0.63
CA CYS A 209 -9.67 12.17 0.15
C CYS A 209 -8.41 11.53 -0.41
N PHE A 210 -8.17 11.76 -1.71
CA PHE A 210 -6.90 11.44 -2.33
C PHE A 210 -5.87 12.50 -1.95
N VAL A 211 -4.69 12.07 -1.52
CA VAL A 211 -3.49 12.89 -1.39
C VAL A 211 -2.51 12.42 -2.46
N TYR A 212 -2.04 13.31 -3.33
CA TYR A 212 -1.12 12.96 -4.42
C TYR A 212 0.09 13.90 -4.50
N HIS A 213 1.08 13.61 -5.34
CA HIS A 213 2.33 14.36 -5.41
C HIS A 213 3.14 14.34 -4.10
N PHE A 214 3.36 13.14 -3.56
CA PHE A 214 4.27 12.92 -2.43
C PHE A 214 5.70 13.39 -2.78
N PRO A 215 6.54 13.74 -1.78
CA PRO A 215 7.93 14.10 -2.02
C PRO A 215 8.67 13.05 -2.85
N ALA A 216 9.56 13.47 -3.74
CA ALA A 216 10.33 12.60 -4.63
C ALA A 216 11.14 11.53 -3.88
N SER A 217 11.60 11.84 -2.66
CA SER A 217 12.28 10.90 -1.77
C SER A 217 11.37 9.79 -1.24
N GLN A 218 10.05 9.99 -1.31
CA GLN A 218 9.01 9.03 -0.93
C GLN A 218 8.32 8.46 -2.18
N ALA A 219 9.00 8.42 -3.32
CA ALA A 219 8.45 7.90 -4.57
C ALA A 219 8.13 6.41 -4.51
N ALA A 220 8.79 5.63 -3.64
CA ALA A 220 8.71 4.17 -3.64
C ALA A 220 9.02 3.60 -5.03
N LEU A 221 8.00 3.08 -5.73
CA LEU A 221 8.08 2.50 -7.08
C LEU A 221 7.45 3.40 -8.16
N ALA A 222 7.11 4.65 -7.79
CA ALA A 222 6.57 5.65 -8.69
C ALA A 222 7.67 6.34 -9.51
N ARG A 223 7.28 6.85 -10.68
CA ARG A 223 8.07 7.84 -11.43
C ARG A 223 8.01 9.23 -10.80
N LEU A 224 9.00 10.06 -11.10
CA LEU A 224 9.02 11.46 -10.70
C LEU A 224 8.15 12.30 -11.64
N SER A 225 7.55 13.36 -11.11
CA SER A 225 6.77 14.29 -11.94
C SER A 225 7.70 15.05 -12.90
N PRO A 226 7.36 15.11 -14.21
CA PRO A 226 8.10 15.91 -15.17
C PRO A 226 7.83 17.42 -15.01
N GLN A 227 6.76 17.82 -14.31
CA GLN A 227 6.41 19.22 -14.07
C GLN A 227 7.09 19.79 -12.81
N ASP A 228 7.22 18.99 -11.75
CA ASP A 228 7.95 19.36 -10.54
C ASP A 228 8.81 18.18 -10.04
N PRO A 229 10.15 18.21 -10.25
CA PRO A 229 11.02 17.09 -9.91
C PRO A 229 11.13 16.83 -8.39
N ARG A 230 10.55 17.70 -7.55
CA ARG A 230 10.52 17.52 -6.09
C ARG A 230 9.43 16.55 -5.65
N VAL A 231 8.51 16.15 -6.54
CA VAL A 231 7.40 15.24 -6.22
C VAL A 231 7.38 14.02 -7.13
N ALA A 232 6.76 12.96 -6.63
CA ALA A 232 6.51 11.72 -7.34
C ALA A 232 5.04 11.63 -7.77
N GLU A 233 4.77 10.93 -8.87
CA GLU A 233 3.42 10.64 -9.36
C GLU A 233 2.79 9.48 -8.56
N ARG A 234 2.77 9.64 -7.23
CA ARG A 234 2.20 8.75 -6.22
C ARG A 234 0.99 9.42 -5.60
N PHE A 235 -0.02 8.61 -5.27
CA PHE A 235 -1.18 9.01 -4.48
C PHE A 235 -1.53 7.96 -3.44
N GLU A 236 -2.22 8.41 -2.41
CA GLU A 236 -2.87 7.58 -1.40
C GLU A 236 -4.29 8.10 -1.19
N VAL A 237 -5.17 7.25 -0.67
CA VAL A 237 -6.55 7.68 -0.32
C VAL A 237 -6.89 7.35 1.12
N TYR A 238 -7.47 8.34 1.77
CA TYR A 238 -7.81 8.34 3.19
C TYR A 238 -9.31 8.52 3.36
N PHE A 239 -9.92 7.75 4.27
CA PHE A 239 -11.30 7.98 4.67
C PHE A 239 -11.49 7.66 6.14
N LYS A 240 -12.06 8.62 6.90
CA LYS A 240 -12.30 8.54 8.35
C LYS A 240 -11.04 8.15 9.14
N GLY A 241 -9.91 8.78 8.82
CA GLY A 241 -8.62 8.54 9.47
C GLY A 241 -8.03 7.16 9.19
N ILE A 242 -8.38 6.54 8.07
CA ILE A 242 -7.86 5.24 7.63
C ILE A 242 -7.34 5.37 6.21
N GLU A 243 -6.08 5.02 6.01
CA GLU A 243 -5.49 4.80 4.69
C GLU A 243 -6.11 3.55 4.04
N LEU A 244 -6.73 3.73 2.89
CA LEU A 244 -7.40 2.67 2.13
C LEU A 244 -6.54 2.09 1.01
N ALA A 245 -5.73 2.92 0.35
CA ALA A 245 -4.87 2.46 -0.75
C ALA A 245 -3.69 3.39 -1.00
N ASN A 246 -2.68 2.82 -1.65
CA ASN A 246 -1.50 3.50 -2.18
C ASN A 246 -1.32 3.11 -3.65
N GLY A 247 -1.14 4.09 -4.52
CA GLY A 247 -1.03 3.90 -5.97
C GLY A 247 -0.11 4.91 -6.62
N PHE A 248 0.35 4.61 -7.82
CA PHE A 248 1.35 5.40 -8.51
C PHE A 248 1.30 5.22 -10.02
N HIS A 249 1.87 6.20 -10.73
CA HIS A 249 2.33 6.02 -12.10
C HIS A 249 3.66 5.26 -12.04
N GLU A 250 3.70 4.09 -12.65
CA GLU A 250 4.75 3.10 -12.47
C GLU A 250 6.12 3.55 -13.00
N LEU A 251 7.17 3.24 -12.23
CA LEU A 251 8.54 3.28 -12.72
C LEU A 251 8.81 2.09 -13.65
N SER A 252 9.21 2.36 -14.89
CA SER A 252 9.59 1.34 -15.87
C SER A 252 11.11 1.15 -16.04
N ASP A 253 11.94 2.02 -15.45
CA ASP A 253 13.41 1.96 -15.57
C ASP A 253 14.01 0.90 -14.62
N ALA A 254 14.48 -0.21 -15.19
CA ALA A 254 15.10 -1.31 -14.46
C ALA A 254 16.39 -0.92 -13.71
N ALA A 255 17.20 -0.01 -14.27
CA ALA A 255 18.45 0.41 -13.65
C ALA A 255 18.18 1.31 -12.45
N GLU A 256 17.20 2.21 -12.54
CA GLU A 256 16.70 2.98 -11.40
C GLU A 256 16.10 2.07 -10.34
N GLN A 257 15.29 1.09 -10.73
CA GLN A 257 14.70 0.12 -9.79
C GLN A 257 15.78 -0.64 -9.01
N ARG A 258 16.83 -1.12 -9.68
CA ARG A 258 17.96 -1.79 -9.02
C ARG A 258 18.65 -0.87 -8.01
N ARG A 259 18.91 0.40 -8.38
CA ARG A 259 19.54 1.38 -7.48
C ARG A 259 18.72 1.58 -6.20
N ARG A 260 17.38 1.63 -6.30
CA ARG A 260 16.46 1.74 -5.16
C ARG A 260 16.55 0.51 -4.26
N PHE A 261 16.49 -0.70 -4.81
CA PHE A 261 16.64 -1.93 -4.04
C PHE A 261 17.98 -2.02 -3.29
N GLU A 262 19.08 -1.62 -3.92
CA GLU A 262 20.39 -1.59 -3.27
C GLU A 262 20.46 -0.51 -2.17
N GLN A 263 19.80 0.63 -2.38
CA GLN A 263 19.69 1.68 -1.37
C GLN A 263 18.91 1.21 -0.16
N ASP A 264 17.76 0.56 -0.35
CA ASP A 264 16.97 -0.03 0.72
C ASP A 264 17.80 -1.00 1.54
N ASN A 265 18.56 -1.90 0.89
CA ASN A 265 19.43 -2.85 1.60
C ASN A 265 20.56 -2.16 2.38
N ARG A 266 21.12 -1.05 1.87
CA ARG A 266 22.06 -0.23 2.64
C ARG A 266 21.40 0.39 3.87
N LEU A 267 20.16 0.88 3.75
CA LEU A 267 19.39 1.43 4.87
C LEU A 267 19.04 0.34 5.89
N ARG A 268 18.58 -0.83 5.44
CA ARG A 268 18.32 -2.00 6.29
C ARG A 268 19.56 -2.36 7.11
N ARG A 269 20.72 -2.50 6.46
CA ARG A 269 22.00 -2.77 7.13
C ARG A 269 22.35 -1.70 8.16
N GLY A 270 22.17 -0.42 7.81
CA GLY A 270 22.39 0.70 8.72
C GLY A 270 21.49 0.68 9.96
N ARG A 271 20.28 0.13 9.84
CA ARG A 271 19.31 -0.05 10.94
C ARG A 271 19.42 -1.40 11.65
N GLY A 272 20.42 -2.23 11.31
CA GLY A 272 20.59 -3.57 11.88
C GLY A 272 19.54 -4.60 11.42
N LEU A 273 18.82 -4.30 10.34
CA LEU A 273 17.85 -5.20 9.71
C LEU A 273 18.56 -6.12 8.69
N PRO A 274 18.07 -7.35 8.48
CA PRO A 274 18.62 -8.24 7.46
C PRO A 274 18.38 -7.66 6.06
N GLU A 275 19.38 -7.80 5.19
CA GLU A 275 19.23 -7.52 3.76
C GLU A 275 18.26 -8.53 3.13
N ARG A 276 17.55 -8.08 2.09
CA ARG A 276 16.62 -8.90 1.33
C ARG A 276 17.18 -9.13 -0.07
N PRO A 277 17.06 -10.36 -0.63
CA PRO A 277 17.52 -10.64 -1.97
C PRO A 277 16.74 -9.76 -2.96
N VAL A 278 17.44 -9.24 -3.96
CA VAL A 278 16.83 -8.48 -5.05
C VAL A 278 16.05 -9.43 -5.95
N ASP A 279 14.84 -9.01 -6.37
CA ASP A 279 14.05 -9.79 -7.32
C ASP A 279 14.59 -9.60 -8.75
N GLU A 280 15.47 -10.50 -9.16
CA GLU A 280 16.06 -10.51 -10.50
C GLU A 280 15.02 -10.80 -11.61
N TYR A 281 13.89 -11.45 -11.31
CA TYR A 281 12.82 -11.67 -12.30
C TYR A 281 12.03 -10.40 -12.59
N LEU A 282 11.79 -9.57 -11.56
CA LEU A 282 11.20 -8.25 -11.77
C LEU A 282 12.11 -7.39 -12.63
N LEU A 283 13.40 -7.31 -12.30
CA LEU A 283 14.35 -6.49 -13.05
C LEU A 283 14.43 -6.93 -14.53
N ALA A 284 14.49 -8.24 -14.78
CA ALA A 284 14.45 -8.77 -16.15
C ALA A 284 13.14 -8.40 -16.89
N ALA A 285 12.00 -8.35 -16.19
CA ALA A 285 10.73 -7.93 -16.79
C ALA A 285 10.71 -6.44 -17.12
N LEU A 286 11.26 -5.59 -16.25
CA LEU A 286 11.42 -4.16 -16.53
C LEU A 286 12.35 -3.92 -17.74
N GLU A 287 13.45 -4.68 -17.84
CA GLU A 287 14.37 -4.64 -18.99
C GLU A 287 13.70 -5.11 -20.30
N ALA A 288 12.81 -6.11 -20.23
CA ALA A 288 12.04 -6.57 -21.38
C ALA A 288 11.02 -5.53 -21.86
N GLY A 289 10.60 -4.62 -20.97
CA GLY A 289 9.72 -3.50 -21.25
C GLY A 289 8.40 -3.60 -20.49
N LEU A 290 8.27 -2.78 -19.45
CA LEU A 290 6.99 -2.51 -18.81
C LEU A 290 6.25 -1.43 -19.61
N PRO A 291 4.99 -1.66 -20.05
CA PRO A 291 4.22 -0.60 -20.69
C PRO A 291 3.98 0.56 -19.72
N ASP A 292 3.87 1.78 -20.25
CA ASP A 292 3.48 2.95 -19.46
C ASP A 292 2.11 2.67 -18.82
N CYS A 293 2.04 2.72 -17.50
CA CYS A 293 0.85 2.31 -16.74
C CYS A 293 0.82 2.93 -15.35
N ALA A 294 -0.35 2.88 -14.73
CA ALA A 294 -0.54 3.18 -13.33
C ALA A 294 -1.07 1.95 -12.59
N GLY A 295 -0.63 1.77 -11.35
CA GLY A 295 -1.03 0.69 -10.45
C GLY A 295 -1.46 1.19 -9.08
N VAL A 296 -2.29 0.42 -8.38
CA VAL A 296 -2.76 0.77 -7.03
C VAL A 296 -3.10 -0.48 -6.22
N ALA A 297 -2.72 -0.47 -4.95
CA ALA A 297 -3.01 -1.50 -3.96
C ALA A 297 -3.96 -0.97 -2.88
N LEU A 298 -5.14 -1.59 -2.76
CA LEU A 298 -6.22 -1.26 -1.84
C LEU A 298 -6.37 -2.34 -0.76
N GLY A 299 -6.46 -1.92 0.51
CA GLY A 299 -6.76 -2.79 1.64
C GLY A 299 -8.25 -3.14 1.73
N VAL A 300 -8.64 -4.31 1.22
CA VAL A 300 -10.06 -4.73 1.13
C VAL A 300 -10.69 -4.85 2.52
N ASP A 301 -9.94 -5.34 3.51
CA ASP A 301 -10.45 -5.49 4.87
C ASP A 301 -10.81 -4.12 5.48
N ARG A 302 -10.00 -3.09 5.25
CA ARG A 302 -10.27 -1.72 5.71
C ARG A 302 -11.45 -1.10 4.96
N LEU A 303 -11.53 -1.31 3.65
CA LEU A 303 -12.67 -0.85 2.83
C LEU A 303 -13.99 -1.46 3.32
N ILE A 304 -14.01 -2.77 3.53
CA ILE A 304 -15.19 -3.50 4.02
C ILE A 304 -15.52 -3.11 5.46
N MET A 305 -14.52 -2.88 6.31
CA MET A 305 -14.72 -2.36 7.66
C MET A 305 -15.46 -1.02 7.63
N LEU A 306 -15.04 -0.08 6.78
CA LEU A 306 -15.71 1.21 6.60
C LEU A 306 -17.12 1.06 6.01
N ALA A 307 -17.30 0.23 4.97
CA ALA A 307 -18.60 0.00 4.34
C ALA A 307 -19.64 -0.61 5.29
N GLN A 308 -19.18 -1.33 6.33
CA GLN A 308 -20.05 -1.93 7.36
C GLN A 308 -20.17 -1.08 8.62
N GLY A 309 -19.50 0.07 8.70
CA GLY A 309 -19.45 0.88 9.92
C GLY A 309 -18.76 0.17 11.10
N ALA A 310 -17.86 -0.77 10.83
CA ALA A 310 -17.07 -1.45 11.85
C ALA A 310 -15.88 -0.59 12.30
N GLU A 311 -15.39 -0.84 13.52
CA GLU A 311 -14.30 -0.07 14.14
C GLU A 311 -12.95 -0.79 14.10
N ARG A 312 -12.98 -2.13 13.95
CA ARG A 312 -11.83 -3.03 14.04
C ARG A 312 -11.88 -4.10 12.94
N LEU A 313 -10.72 -4.48 12.39
CA LEU A 313 -10.64 -5.54 11.37
C LEU A 313 -11.20 -6.89 11.84
N GLU A 314 -11.11 -7.20 13.13
CA GLU A 314 -11.64 -8.44 13.71
C GLU A 314 -13.15 -8.63 13.47
N GLN A 315 -13.89 -7.54 13.26
CA GLN A 315 -15.33 -7.57 13.00
C GLN A 315 -15.68 -7.97 11.56
N VAL A 316 -14.69 -7.94 10.64
CA VAL A 316 -14.88 -8.23 9.21
C VAL A 316 -13.96 -9.33 8.65
N ILE A 317 -13.09 -9.88 9.49
CA ILE A 317 -12.25 -11.05 9.21
C ILE A 317 -12.84 -12.26 9.95
N ALA A 318 -12.94 -13.40 9.27
CA ALA A 318 -13.51 -14.62 9.85
C ALA A 318 -12.75 -15.07 11.11
N PHE A 319 -11.42 -15.18 11.01
CA PHE A 319 -10.52 -15.48 12.11
C PHE A 319 -9.30 -14.57 12.00
N THR A 320 -9.10 -13.69 12.98
CA THR A 320 -7.85 -12.93 13.12
C THR A 320 -6.76 -13.80 13.71
N VAL A 321 -5.50 -13.35 13.70
CA VAL A 321 -4.34 -14.11 14.24
C VAL A 321 -4.53 -14.62 15.66
N THR A 322 -5.37 -13.96 16.47
CA THR A 322 -5.71 -14.38 17.84
C THR A 322 -6.62 -15.62 17.93
N ARG A 323 -7.24 -16.05 16.83
CA ARG A 323 -8.14 -17.22 16.74
C ARG A 323 -7.89 -18.10 15.50
N ALA A 324 -6.81 -17.87 14.76
CA ALA A 324 -6.46 -18.60 13.53
C ALA A 324 -5.88 -19.99 13.82
#